data_AF-A0A5C6CMJ4-F1
#
_entry.id   AF-A0A5C6CMJ4-F1
#
_cell.length_a   1.000
_cell.length_b   1.000
_cell.length_c   1.000
_cell.angle_alpha   90.00
_cell.angle_beta   90.00
_cell.angle_gamma   90.00
#
_symmetry.space_group_name_H-M   'P 1'
#
loop_
_entity.id
_entity.type
_entity.pdbx_description
1 polymer ?
#
loop_
_entity_poly.entity_id
_entity_poly.type
_entity_poly.pdbx_seq_one_letter_code
_entity_poly.pdbx_strand_id
1 'polypeptide(L)'
;MQIPTSPITPDTESLLQMHGGPLSLEGQHGKYVVMRTDVYEAMLGLEADEEAETLASVRRGVADVQTGRTHDVEAVFKNLISRHEA
;
A
#
# COMPACT_ATOMS: atom_id res chain seq x y z
N MET A 1 -1.16 -27.59 -11.46
CA MET A 1 -0.46 -26.46 -12.09
C MET A 1 0.77 -26.15 -11.26
N GLN A 2 1.96 -26.36 -11.80
CA GLN A 2 3.21 -26.00 -11.12
C GLN A 2 3.41 -24.50 -11.26
N ILE A 3 3.38 -23.79 -10.14
CA ILE A 3 3.75 -22.37 -10.07
C ILE A 3 5.28 -22.33 -10.25
N PRO A 4 5.82 -21.56 -11.21
CA PRO A 4 7.27 -21.44 -11.38
C PRO A 4 7.90 -20.91 -10.08
N THR A 5 8.84 -21.66 -9.51
CA THR A 5 9.36 -21.46 -8.14
C THR A 5 10.38 -20.33 -7.97
N SER A 6 10.65 -19.50 -8.99
CA SER A 6 11.18 -18.15 -8.79
C SER A 6 11.21 -17.35 -10.11
N PRO A 7 10.53 -16.20 -10.19
CA PRO A 7 10.63 -15.30 -11.34
C PRO A 7 11.88 -14.39 -11.32
N ILE A 8 12.76 -14.52 -10.31
CA ILE A 8 13.92 -13.64 -10.11
C ILE A 8 15.20 -14.49 -10.14
N THR A 9 16.07 -14.21 -11.10
CA THR A 9 17.40 -14.84 -11.18
C THR A 9 18.39 -14.11 -10.25
N PRO A 10 19.49 -14.76 -9.82
CA PRO A 10 20.54 -14.09 -9.04
C PRO A 10 21.12 -12.84 -9.72
N ASP A 11 21.21 -12.87 -11.05
CA ASP A 11 21.65 -11.73 -11.85
C ASP A 11 20.67 -10.56 -11.75
N THR A 12 19.36 -10.85 -11.74
CA THR A 12 18.31 -9.84 -11.58
C THR A 12 18.39 -9.21 -10.19
N GLU A 13 18.62 -10.01 -9.16
CA GLU A 13 18.77 -9.54 -7.78
C GLU A 13 20.01 -8.64 -7.62
N SER A 14 21.13 -9.02 -8.25
CA SER A 14 22.35 -8.22 -8.27
C SER A 14 22.15 -6.87 -8.97
N LEU A 15 21.41 -6.86 -10.09
CA LEU A 15 21.07 -5.63 -10.81
C LEU A 15 20.15 -4.72 -9.98
N LEU A 16 19.19 -5.28 -9.24
CA LEU A 16 18.31 -4.53 -8.34
C LEU A 16 19.11 -3.86 -7.20
N GLN A 17 20.14 -4.53 -6.68
CA GLN A 17 21.03 -3.96 -5.66
C GLN A 17 21.94 -2.86 -6.21
N MET A 18 22.48 -3.01 -7.43
CA MET A 18 23.41 -2.03 -8.00
C MET A 18 22.73 -0.75 -8.51
N HIS A 19 21.58 -0.86 -9.17
CA HIS A 19 20.95 0.28 -9.85
C HIS A 19 19.92 1.02 -8.99
N GLY A 20 19.41 0.39 -7.92
CA GLY A 20 18.49 1.01 -6.95
C GLY A 20 17.13 1.48 -7.53
N GLY A 21 16.82 1.13 -8.78
CA GLY A 21 15.61 1.55 -9.48
C GLY A 21 14.90 0.38 -10.19
N PRO A 22 13.73 0.63 -10.79
CA PRO A 22 12.94 -0.40 -11.46
C PRO A 22 13.69 -1.01 -12.64
N LEU A 23 13.64 -2.35 -12.74
CA LEU A 23 14.14 -3.12 -13.87
C LEU A 23 12.98 -3.65 -14.68
N SER A 24 13.13 -3.66 -15.99
CA SER A 24 12.15 -4.28 -16.88
C SER A 24 12.68 -5.58 -17.44
N LEU A 25 11.87 -6.64 -17.32
CA LEU A 25 12.23 -8.00 -17.68
C LEU A 25 11.21 -8.55 -18.68
N GLU A 26 11.68 -9.32 -19.64
CA GLU A 26 10.80 -10.12 -20.50
C GLU A 26 10.47 -11.43 -19.78
N GLY A 27 9.21 -11.82 -19.74
CA GLY A 27 8.80 -13.06 -19.12
C GLY A 27 7.71 -13.81 -19.89
N GLN A 28 7.32 -14.97 -19.38
CA GLN A 28 6.49 -15.93 -20.13
C GLN A 28 5.10 -15.39 -20.52
N HIS A 29 4.56 -14.44 -19.75
CA HIS A 29 3.27 -13.82 -20.05
C HIS A 29 3.39 -12.35 -20.47
N GLY A 30 4.59 -11.92 -20.88
CA GLY A 30 4.87 -10.56 -21.30
C GLY A 30 5.88 -9.86 -20.41
N LYS A 31 5.91 -8.54 -20.52
CA LYS A 31 6.90 -7.68 -19.87
C LYS A 31 6.54 -7.42 -18.42
N TYR A 32 7.49 -7.66 -17.53
CA TYR A 32 7.38 -7.38 -16.10
C TYR A 32 8.25 -6.18 -15.71
N VAL A 33 7.83 -5.47 -14.67
CA VAL A 33 8.65 -4.46 -13.99
C VAL A 33 8.90 -4.96 -12.57
N VAL A 34 10.17 -5.06 -12.18
CA VAL A 34 10.60 -5.52 -10.86
C VAL A 34 11.37 -4.40 -10.19
N MET A 35 11.08 -4.16 -8.92
CA MET A 35 11.80 -3.18 -8.10
C MET A 35 11.92 -3.70 -6.67
N ARG A 36 12.86 -3.14 -5.91
CA ARG A 36 12.93 -3.42 -4.47
C ARG A 36 11.71 -2.81 -3.77
N THR A 37 11.20 -3.51 -2.76
CA THR A 37 9.99 -3.09 -2.04
C THR A 37 10.15 -1.72 -1.38
N ASP A 38 11.30 -1.45 -0.78
CA ASP A 38 11.59 -0.16 -0.14
C ASP A 38 11.60 1.00 -1.16
N VAL A 39 12.05 0.75 -2.39
CA VAL A 39 11.98 1.74 -3.48
C VAL A 39 10.54 1.98 -3.90
N TYR A 40 9.71 0.93 -3.96
CA TYR A 40 8.28 1.04 -4.24
C TYR A 40 7.54 1.82 -3.14
N GLU A 41 7.79 1.52 -1.88
CA GLU A 41 7.22 2.20 -0.72
C GLU A 41 7.62 3.68 -0.68
N ALA A 42 8.91 3.98 -0.89
CA ALA A 42 9.40 5.35 -0.99
C ALA A 42 8.73 6.12 -2.15
N MET A 43 8.50 5.47 -3.31
CA MET A 43 7.78 6.09 -4.44
C MET A 43 6.30 6.36 -4.12
N LEU A 44 5.68 5.55 -3.27
CA LEU A 44 4.32 5.78 -2.78
C LEU A 44 4.24 6.83 -1.67
N GLY A 45 5.39 7.31 -1.18
CA GLY A 45 5.47 8.21 -0.04
C GLY A 45 5.14 7.52 1.28
N LEU A 46 5.17 6.19 1.33
CA LEU A 46 4.94 5.44 2.56
C LEU A 46 6.27 5.38 3.32
N GLU A 47 6.48 6.29 4.26
CA GLU A 47 7.52 6.07 5.27
C GLU A 47 7.09 4.92 6.19
N ALA A 48 8.05 4.19 6.77
CA ALA A 48 7.76 3.01 7.61
C ALA A 48 6.80 3.32 8.79
N ASP A 49 6.86 4.55 9.30
CA ASP A 49 5.93 5.02 10.33
C ASP A 49 4.52 5.30 9.78
N GLU A 50 4.42 5.81 8.54
CA GLU A 50 3.14 6.08 7.87
C GLU A 50 2.42 4.80 7.44
N GLU A 51 3.15 3.75 7.06
CA GLU A 51 2.56 2.44 6.73
C GLU A 51 1.94 1.79 7.98
N ALA A 52 2.67 1.83 9.11
CA ALA A 52 2.17 1.31 10.38
C ALA A 52 0.94 2.09 10.88
N GLU A 53 0.95 3.42 10.73
CA GLU A 53 -0.19 4.28 11.08
C GLU A 53 -1.40 4.04 10.15
N THR A 54 -1.16 3.87 8.86
CA THR A 54 -2.20 3.55 7.87
C THR A 54 -2.85 2.22 8.18
N LEU A 55 -2.06 1.17 8.42
CA LEU A 55 -2.57 -0.16 8.76
C LEU A 55 -3.31 -0.15 10.10
N ALA A 56 -2.80 0.57 11.10
CA ALA A 56 -3.47 0.73 12.39
C ALA A 56 -4.82 1.44 12.23
N SER A 57 -4.89 2.47 11.37
CA SER A 57 -6.11 3.22 11.08
C SER A 57 -7.16 2.35 10.39
N VAL A 58 -6.75 1.53 9.41
CA VAL A 58 -7.65 0.56 8.75
C VAL A 58 -8.18 -0.47 9.76
N ARG A 59 -7.31 -1.06 10.58
CA ARG A 59 -7.72 -2.04 11.61
C ARG A 59 -8.70 -1.44 12.61
N ARG A 60 -8.48 -0.20 13.03
CA ARG A 60 -9.39 0.54 13.91
C ARG A 60 -10.74 0.75 13.25
N GLY A 61 -10.76 1.21 11.99
CA GLY A 61 -11.99 1.40 11.24
C GLY A 61 -12.82 0.12 11.08
N VAL A 62 -12.17 -1.02 10.81
CA VAL A 62 -12.85 -2.32 10.74
C VAL A 62 -13.43 -2.73 12.10
N ALA A 63 -12.67 -2.55 13.18
CA ALA A 63 -13.15 -2.83 14.53
C ALA A 63 -14.34 -1.93 14.92
N ASP A 64 -14.32 -0.66 14.51
CA ASP A 64 -15.41 0.29 14.75
C ASP A 64 -16.69 -0.12 14.03
N VAL A 65 -16.59 -0.58 12.77
CA VAL A 65 -17.73 -1.15 12.03
C VAL A 65 -18.28 -2.39 12.72
N GLN A 66 -17.41 -3.33 13.14
CA GLN A 66 -17.83 -4.57 13.79
C GLN A 66 -18.49 -4.34 15.16
N THR A 67 -18.04 -3.32 15.89
CA THR A 67 -18.58 -2.97 17.22
C THR A 67 -19.74 -1.99 17.17
N GLY A 68 -20.21 -1.62 15.96
CA GLY A 68 -21.29 -0.66 15.77
C GLY A 68 -20.92 0.78 16.15
N ARG A 69 -19.64 1.08 16.35
CA ARG A 69 -19.09 2.44 16.58
C ARG A 69 -19.01 3.21 15.26
N THR A 70 -20.14 3.32 14.59
CA THR A 70 -20.30 4.04 13.32
C THR A 70 -21.20 5.25 13.53
N HIS A 71 -21.02 6.28 12.71
CA HIS A 71 -21.87 7.46 12.73
C HIS A 71 -22.64 7.56 11.43
N ASP A 72 -23.89 8.01 11.53
CA ASP A 72 -24.68 8.38 10.37
C ASP A 72 -24.09 9.61 9.68
N VAL A 73 -23.98 9.54 8.35
CA VAL A 73 -23.28 10.55 7.55
C VAL A 73 -24.04 11.88 7.56
N GLU A 74 -25.36 11.88 7.48
CA GLU A 74 -26.18 13.10 7.46
C GLU A 74 -26.10 13.80 8.82
N ALA A 75 -26.17 13.04 9.92
CA ALA A 75 -26.03 13.55 11.27
C ALA A 75 -24.64 14.19 11.52
N VAL A 76 -23.57 13.58 11.01
CA VAL A 76 -22.21 14.12 11.12
C VAL A 76 -22.06 15.43 10.35
N PHE A 77 -22.51 15.49 9.10
CA PHE A 77 -22.42 16.71 8.29
C PHE A 77 -23.24 17.85 8.91
N LYS A 78 -24.44 17.56 9.41
CA LYS A 78 -25.27 18.54 10.10
C LYS A 78 -24.57 19.14 11.33
N ASN A 79 -23.87 18.31 12.11
CA ASN A 79 -23.09 18.76 13.27
C ASN A 79 -21.83 19.54 12.89
N LEU A 80 -21.21 19.24 11.75
CA LEU A 80 -20.05 20.01 11.25
C LEU A 80 -20.47 21.40 10.79
N ILE A 81 -21.57 21.50 10.04
CA ILE A 81 -22.12 22.79 9.57
C ILE A 81 -22.50 23.67 10.76
N SER A 82 -23.21 23.12 11.75
CA SER A 82 -23.64 23.89 12.92
C SER A 82 -22.49 24.39 13.80
N ARG A 83 -21.32 23.74 13.77
CA ARG A 83 -20.10 24.18 14.45
C ARG A 83 -19.33 25.26 13.70
N HIS A 84 -19.52 25.36 12.38
CA HIS A 84 -18.84 26.35 11.56
C HIS A 84 -19.63 27.65 11.42
N GLU A 85 -20.95 27.59 11.62
CA GLU A 85 -21.87 28.74 11.59
C GLU A 85 -22.12 29.37 12.97
N ALA A 86 -21.52 28.83 14.04
CA ALA A 86 -21.59 29.34 15.42
C ALA A 86 -20.29 30.07 15.81
#